data_AF-A0A945SEF4-F1
#
_entry.id   AF-A0A945SEF4-F1
#
_cell.length_a   1.000
_cell.length_b   1.000
_cell.length_c   1.000
_cell.angle_alpha   90.00
_cell.angle_beta   90.00
_cell.angle_gamma   90.00
#
_symmetry.space_group_name_H-M   'P 1'
#
loop_
_entity.id
_entity.type
_entity.pdbx_description
1 polymer ?
#
loop_
_entity_poly.entity_id
_entity_poly.type
_entity_poly.pdbx_seq_one_letter_code
_entity_poly.pdbx_strand_id
1 'polypeptide(L)'
;PTKIVMGGHGTGAYISLGVATLDTATQMYIPKFMNLATTPPSPYVYAPFFGNVNGTDSAWLPDFASPTGQTELWNIPNNPSYSSEVSMAFNLGGALADISWLEVGDVPIVSFHCENDPYGPIDTGDVIVPTTGDFVVEVMGSRTVQHYSNQYLNNDVFVQAGFTDVYTTAANVNNSGYEGLNVFLTPVPSTAPNAYGEFYEEEGSPWDWWDNATYDAMFQAVNGAPAGYGAANSLLGNPDMSATKGRAYIDTVQGYLNPRIFTALNLANTPVIVGVEGCTDATACNYNASANIDDGSCDLPDGCGDPLYVEYDASVTCSDPSACITLITTGIEEIISERELVKITDILGKTTIPTKNTTLFYIYNDGSVEKKIIIE
;
A
#
# COMPACT_ATOMS: atom_id res chain seq x y z
N PRO A 1 1.36 -13.00 -4.65
CA PRO A 1 2.18 -12.27 -3.65
C PRO A 1 2.94 -13.27 -2.76
N THR A 2 4.26 -13.11 -2.58
CA THR A 2 5.10 -14.05 -1.79
C THR A 2 5.64 -13.45 -0.49
N LYS A 3 5.31 -12.18 -0.21
CA LYS A 3 5.78 -11.41 0.95
C LYS A 3 4.58 -10.73 1.59
N ILE A 4 3.93 -11.42 2.51
CA ILE A 4 2.69 -10.99 3.15
C ILE A 4 2.99 -10.81 4.64
N VAL A 5 2.54 -9.70 5.22
CA VAL A 5 2.58 -9.47 6.66
C VAL A 5 1.15 -9.45 7.16
N MET A 6 0.85 -10.26 8.17
CA MET A 6 -0.46 -10.25 8.83
C MET A 6 -0.35 -9.49 10.14
N GLY A 7 -1.30 -8.60 10.42
CA GLY A 7 -1.36 -8.01 11.74
C GLY A 7 -2.72 -7.47 12.09
N GLY A 8 -2.90 -7.26 13.39
CA GLY A 8 -4.16 -6.79 13.91
C GLY A 8 -4.06 -6.20 15.31
N HIS A 9 -5.12 -5.50 15.70
CA HIS A 9 -5.33 -4.96 17.04
C HIS A 9 -6.66 -5.51 17.59
N GLY A 10 -6.84 -5.49 18.91
CA GLY A 10 -8.03 -6.06 19.55
C GLY A 10 -8.20 -7.54 19.16
N THR A 11 -9.38 -7.97 18.72
CA THR A 11 -9.59 -9.35 18.23
C THR A 11 -8.64 -9.73 17.09
N GLY A 12 -8.28 -8.77 16.22
CA GLY A 12 -7.33 -8.98 15.14
C GLY A 12 -5.93 -9.35 15.64
N ALA A 13 -5.54 -8.94 16.85
CA ALA A 13 -4.26 -9.29 17.45
C ALA A 13 -4.20 -10.80 17.77
N TYR A 14 -5.25 -11.36 18.38
CA TYR A 14 -5.37 -12.81 18.62
C TYR A 14 -5.32 -13.60 17.31
N ILE A 15 -6.04 -13.11 16.29
CA ILE A 15 -6.05 -13.74 14.96
C ILE A 15 -4.66 -13.70 14.33
N SER A 16 -3.96 -12.57 14.39
CA SER A 16 -2.62 -12.45 13.81
C SER A 16 -1.59 -13.37 14.45
N LEU A 17 -1.66 -13.55 15.78
CA LEU A 17 -0.84 -14.53 16.49
C LEU A 17 -1.22 -15.95 16.11
N GLY A 18 -2.52 -16.25 16.03
CA GLY A 18 -3.01 -17.55 15.55
C GLY A 18 -2.52 -17.88 14.14
N VAL A 19 -2.62 -16.95 13.19
CA VAL A 19 -2.15 -17.13 11.80
C VAL A 19 -0.63 -17.34 11.74
N ALA A 20 0.12 -16.80 12.70
CA ALA A 20 1.57 -16.94 12.73
C ALA A 20 2.06 -18.30 13.28
N THR A 21 1.21 -19.03 14.01
CA THR A 21 1.64 -20.20 14.81
C THR A 21 0.75 -21.44 14.64
N LEU A 22 -0.52 -21.28 14.25
CA LEU A 22 -1.46 -22.40 14.15
C LEU A 22 -1.41 -23.03 12.75
N ASP A 23 -0.65 -24.10 12.62
CA ASP A 23 -0.38 -24.73 11.32
C ASP A 23 -1.19 -26.01 11.08
N THR A 24 -1.64 -26.67 12.14
CA THR A 24 -2.25 -28.00 12.06
C THR A 24 -3.53 -28.13 12.87
N ALA A 25 -4.47 -28.93 12.38
CA ALA A 25 -5.69 -29.23 13.12
C ALA A 25 -5.41 -29.96 14.46
N THR A 26 -4.28 -30.66 14.57
CA THR A 26 -3.88 -31.36 15.80
C THR A 26 -3.57 -30.42 16.95
N GLN A 27 -3.04 -29.22 16.68
CA GLN A 27 -2.80 -28.19 17.69
C GLN A 27 -4.10 -27.67 18.32
N MET A 28 -5.25 -27.82 17.64
CA MET A 28 -6.58 -27.52 18.18
C MET A 28 -7.20 -28.66 19.00
N TYR A 29 -6.59 -29.85 19.03
CA TYR A 29 -7.11 -31.04 19.72
C TYR A 29 -6.38 -31.33 21.04
N ILE A 30 -5.93 -30.26 21.71
CA ILE A 30 -5.39 -30.33 23.07
C ILE A 30 -6.53 -30.23 24.11
N PRO A 31 -6.36 -30.75 25.35
CA PRO A 31 -7.42 -30.78 26.36
C PRO A 31 -8.10 -29.43 26.61
N LYS A 32 -7.35 -28.32 26.48
CA LYS A 32 -7.83 -26.94 26.63
C LYS A 32 -8.95 -26.57 25.66
N PHE A 33 -8.92 -27.11 24.43
CA PHE A 33 -9.87 -26.81 23.37
C PHE A 33 -10.87 -27.96 23.13
N MET A 34 -11.02 -28.86 24.10
CA MET A 34 -11.97 -29.96 24.05
C MET A 34 -13.01 -29.88 25.16
N ASN A 35 -14.27 -30.13 24.79
CA ASN A 35 -15.32 -30.44 25.73
C ASN A 35 -15.13 -31.88 26.25
N LEU A 36 -14.54 -31.98 27.44
CA LEU A 36 -14.27 -33.26 28.10
C LEU A 36 -15.53 -33.89 28.73
N ALA A 37 -16.67 -33.21 28.73
CA ALA A 37 -17.93 -33.74 29.27
C ALA A 37 -18.66 -34.67 28.30
N THR A 38 -18.30 -34.67 27.00
CA THR A 38 -18.87 -35.58 26.00
C THR A 38 -18.09 -36.89 25.93
N THR A 39 -18.71 -37.95 25.41
CA THR A 39 -18.05 -39.25 25.20
C THR A 39 -18.25 -39.72 23.75
N PRO A 40 -17.20 -39.71 22.91
CA PRO A 40 -15.85 -39.21 23.20
C PRO A 40 -15.82 -37.67 23.42
N PRO A 41 -14.74 -37.13 24.02
CA PRO A 41 -14.52 -35.68 24.08
C PRO A 41 -14.64 -35.04 22.70
N SER A 42 -15.32 -33.91 22.62
CA SER A 42 -15.60 -33.20 21.36
C SER A 42 -14.83 -31.89 21.34
N PRO A 43 -14.15 -31.52 20.23
CA PRO A 43 -13.48 -30.23 20.15
C PRO A 43 -14.48 -29.07 20.13
N TYR A 44 -14.11 -27.92 20.69
CA TYR A 44 -14.91 -26.69 20.57
C TYR A 44 -14.88 -26.13 19.15
N VAL A 45 -13.75 -26.27 18.45
CA VAL A 45 -13.60 -25.96 17.03
C VAL A 45 -13.48 -27.28 16.26
N TYR A 46 -14.54 -27.63 15.54
CA TYR A 46 -14.60 -28.85 14.75
C TYR A 46 -14.45 -28.53 13.26
N ALA A 47 -13.31 -28.86 12.67
CA ALA A 47 -12.97 -28.49 11.29
C ALA A 47 -14.05 -28.83 10.24
N PRO A 48 -14.78 -29.95 10.31
CA PRO A 48 -15.89 -30.19 9.37
C PRO A 48 -17.03 -29.17 9.42
N PHE A 49 -17.19 -28.41 10.51
CA PHE A 49 -18.18 -27.34 10.64
C PHE A 49 -17.58 -25.97 10.32
N PHE A 50 -16.31 -25.73 10.67
CA PHE A 50 -15.67 -24.40 10.62
C PHE A 50 -14.63 -24.22 9.50
N GLY A 51 -14.22 -25.30 8.84
CA GLY A 51 -13.13 -25.30 7.87
C GLY A 51 -11.80 -25.75 8.46
N ASN A 52 -10.84 -26.01 7.59
CA ASN A 52 -9.45 -26.24 7.97
C ASN A 52 -8.76 -24.94 8.40
N VAL A 53 -7.62 -25.07 9.09
CA VAL A 53 -6.84 -23.94 9.64
C VAL A 53 -6.41 -22.92 8.60
N ASN A 54 -6.27 -23.35 7.34
CA ASN A 54 -5.86 -22.50 6.23
C ASN A 54 -7.04 -21.83 5.50
N GLY A 55 -8.28 -22.15 5.88
CA GLY A 55 -9.49 -21.63 5.25
C GLY A 55 -9.67 -22.05 3.79
N THR A 56 -9.05 -23.16 3.35
CA THR A 56 -9.00 -23.55 1.93
C THR A 56 -10.11 -24.50 1.50
N ASP A 57 -10.89 -25.04 2.42
CA ASP A 57 -12.01 -25.95 2.15
C ASP A 57 -13.37 -25.26 2.35
N SER A 58 -14.43 -25.88 1.83
CA SER A 58 -15.79 -25.47 2.18
C SER A 58 -16.28 -26.31 3.35
N ALA A 59 -16.78 -25.65 4.40
CA ALA A 59 -17.34 -26.29 5.57
C ALA A 59 -18.77 -25.83 5.82
N TRP A 60 -19.61 -26.80 6.16
CA TRP A 60 -21.04 -26.59 6.34
C TRP A 60 -21.42 -26.93 7.78
N LEU A 61 -22.06 -25.96 8.45
CA LEU A 61 -22.69 -26.21 9.73
C LEU A 61 -24.05 -26.90 9.47
N PRO A 62 -24.27 -28.12 9.98
CA PRO A 62 -25.53 -28.81 9.76
C PRO A 62 -26.69 -28.16 10.53
N ASP A 63 -27.91 -28.37 10.03
CA ASP A 63 -29.16 -27.82 10.59
C ASP A 63 -29.31 -27.98 12.11
N PHE A 64 -28.97 -29.15 12.67
CA PHE A 64 -29.08 -29.42 14.10
C PHE A 64 -28.11 -28.61 14.97
N ALA A 65 -27.05 -28.07 14.37
CA ALA A 65 -26.04 -27.25 15.03
C ALA A 65 -26.17 -25.76 14.68
N SER A 66 -26.98 -25.41 13.67
CA SER A 66 -27.15 -24.04 13.21
C SER A 66 -28.13 -23.24 14.10
N PRO A 67 -27.82 -21.94 14.39
CA PRO A 67 -28.76 -21.04 15.06
C PRO A 67 -30.08 -20.82 14.32
N THR A 68 -30.10 -21.04 12.99
CA THR A 68 -31.29 -20.84 12.15
C THR A 68 -32.05 -22.15 11.89
N GLY A 69 -31.51 -23.29 12.31
CA GLY A 69 -32.06 -24.61 12.02
C GLY A 69 -31.93 -25.03 10.55
N GLN A 70 -31.03 -24.41 9.79
CA GLN A 70 -30.73 -24.75 8.40
C GLN A 70 -29.27 -25.13 8.23
N THR A 71 -28.95 -25.96 7.23
CA THR A 71 -27.56 -26.22 6.89
C THR A 71 -26.95 -24.97 6.24
N GLU A 72 -25.90 -24.43 6.85
CA GLU A 72 -25.31 -23.14 6.50
C GLU A 72 -23.85 -23.30 6.07
N LEU A 73 -23.46 -22.57 5.02
CA LEU A 73 -22.07 -22.53 4.57
C LEU A 73 -21.29 -21.54 5.43
N TRP A 74 -20.46 -22.04 6.34
CA TRP A 74 -19.74 -21.23 7.33
C TRP A 74 -18.29 -20.95 6.93
N ASN A 75 -17.65 -21.83 6.13
CA ASN A 75 -16.37 -21.55 5.49
C ASN A 75 -16.51 -21.50 3.98
N ILE A 76 -16.20 -20.35 3.38
CA ILE A 76 -16.18 -20.14 1.93
C ILE A 76 -14.75 -19.83 1.51
N PRO A 77 -14.04 -20.78 0.87
CA PRO A 77 -12.66 -20.54 0.49
C PRO A 77 -12.61 -19.49 -0.63
N ASN A 78 -11.87 -18.42 -0.39
CA ASN A 78 -11.64 -17.37 -1.37
C ASN A 78 -10.20 -17.49 -1.92
N ASN A 79 -10.07 -17.98 -3.15
CA ASN A 79 -8.79 -18.34 -3.80
C ASN A 79 -8.05 -19.51 -3.13
N PRO A 80 -8.65 -20.72 -3.03
CA PRO A 80 -8.04 -21.88 -2.35
C PRO A 80 -6.72 -22.37 -2.97
N SER A 81 -6.38 -21.93 -4.18
CA SER A 81 -5.10 -22.24 -4.83
C SER A 81 -3.97 -21.31 -4.39
N TYR A 82 -4.28 -20.24 -3.65
CA TYR A 82 -3.30 -19.28 -3.17
C TYR A 82 -2.80 -19.76 -1.81
N SER A 83 -1.52 -19.50 -1.53
CA SER A 83 -0.95 -19.82 -0.23
C SER A 83 -1.49 -18.86 0.83
N SER A 84 -1.88 -19.40 1.99
CA SER A 84 -2.25 -18.64 3.19
C SER A 84 -1.03 -18.28 4.06
N GLU A 85 0.17 -18.66 3.62
CA GLU A 85 1.41 -18.43 4.36
C GLU A 85 1.73 -16.94 4.44
N VAL A 86 2.11 -16.51 5.64
CA VAL A 86 2.61 -15.16 5.90
C VAL A 86 4.12 -15.21 6.03
N SER A 87 4.79 -14.08 5.91
CA SER A 87 6.25 -13.96 6.05
C SER A 87 6.66 -13.32 7.37
N MET A 88 5.68 -12.73 8.07
CA MET A 88 5.84 -12.05 9.36
C MET A 88 4.43 -11.79 9.91
N ALA A 89 4.31 -11.72 11.23
CA ALA A 89 3.11 -11.22 11.89
C ALA A 89 3.39 -10.07 12.85
N PHE A 90 2.36 -9.29 13.16
CA PHE A 90 2.42 -8.34 14.28
C PHE A 90 1.08 -8.19 14.99
N ASN A 91 1.12 -7.88 16.28
CA ASN A 91 -0.07 -7.73 17.11
C ASN A 91 -0.01 -6.47 17.99
N LEU A 92 -1.14 -5.78 18.15
CA LEU A 92 -1.33 -4.69 19.10
C LEU A 92 -2.32 -5.13 20.19
N GLY A 93 -1.82 -5.39 21.39
CA GLY A 93 -2.53 -6.08 22.45
C GLY A 93 -2.75 -7.56 22.12
N GLY A 94 -3.77 -8.16 22.72
CA GLY A 94 -4.15 -9.55 22.48
C GLY A 94 -3.14 -10.58 22.98
N ALA A 95 -3.47 -11.85 22.77
CA ALA A 95 -2.68 -12.97 23.30
C ALA A 95 -2.78 -14.21 22.39
N LEU A 96 -1.79 -15.08 22.49
CA LEU A 96 -1.79 -16.40 21.87
C LEU A 96 -2.62 -17.36 22.73
N ALA A 97 -3.50 -18.12 22.09
CA ALA A 97 -4.44 -18.99 22.81
C ALA A 97 -3.73 -20.11 23.58
N ASP A 98 -2.67 -20.68 23.03
CA ASP A 98 -1.81 -21.63 23.74
C ASP A 98 -0.37 -21.58 23.22
N ILE A 99 0.60 -21.65 24.12
CA ILE A 99 2.02 -21.59 23.73
C ILE A 99 2.46 -22.81 22.92
N SER A 100 1.73 -23.93 23.01
CA SER A 100 2.04 -25.12 22.20
C SER A 100 1.81 -24.91 20.71
N TRP A 101 1.24 -23.78 20.30
CA TRP A 101 1.12 -23.42 18.88
C TRP A 101 2.41 -22.80 18.36
N LEU A 102 3.18 -22.11 19.21
CA LEU A 102 4.43 -21.47 18.80
C LEU A 102 5.58 -22.48 18.78
N GLU A 103 6.20 -22.66 17.61
CA GLU A 103 7.21 -23.67 17.34
C GLU A 103 8.46 -23.08 16.65
N VAL A 104 9.53 -23.86 16.55
CA VAL A 104 10.74 -23.45 15.84
C VAL A 104 10.46 -23.43 14.33
N GLY A 105 10.72 -22.29 13.70
CA GLY A 105 10.50 -22.11 12.26
C GLY A 105 9.29 -21.25 11.92
N ASP A 106 8.46 -20.91 12.91
CA ASP A 106 7.36 -19.95 12.74
C ASP A 106 7.90 -18.59 12.31
N VAL A 107 7.02 -17.81 11.68
CA VAL A 107 7.38 -16.50 11.16
C VAL A 107 7.81 -15.54 12.29
N PRO A 108 8.67 -14.54 12.00
CA PRO A 108 8.98 -13.50 12.95
C PRO A 108 7.72 -12.74 13.40
N ILE A 109 7.62 -12.42 14.69
CA ILE A 109 6.47 -11.73 15.28
C ILE A 109 6.92 -10.44 15.95
N VAL A 110 6.22 -9.34 15.67
CA VAL A 110 6.35 -8.06 16.41
C VAL A 110 5.12 -7.80 17.27
N SER A 111 5.31 -7.56 18.56
CA SER A 111 4.22 -7.34 19.50
C SER A 111 4.30 -5.95 20.13
N PHE A 112 3.15 -5.28 20.19
CA PHE A 112 2.92 -4.08 20.96
C PHE A 112 1.91 -4.40 22.07
N HIS A 113 2.15 -3.98 23.29
CA HIS A 113 1.22 -4.26 24.40
C HIS A 113 1.35 -3.20 25.48
N CYS A 114 0.24 -2.81 26.11
CA CYS A 114 0.28 -2.01 27.32
C CYS A 114 0.63 -2.89 28.53
N GLU A 115 1.48 -2.38 29.44
CA GLU A 115 1.94 -3.18 30.59
C GLU A 115 0.79 -3.67 31.48
N ASN A 116 -0.23 -2.82 31.66
CA ASN A 116 -1.39 -3.08 32.52
C ASN A 116 -2.68 -3.23 31.71
N ASP A 117 -2.64 -3.74 30.48
CA ASP A 117 -3.86 -3.96 29.68
C ASP A 117 -4.88 -4.79 30.50
N PRO A 118 -6.09 -4.26 30.78
CA PRO A 118 -7.06 -4.93 31.64
C PRO A 118 -7.83 -6.05 30.92
N TYR A 119 -7.73 -6.16 29.59
CA TYR A 119 -8.52 -7.07 28.78
C TYR A 119 -7.70 -8.18 28.12
N GLY A 120 -6.39 -7.97 27.98
CA GLY A 120 -5.43 -8.98 27.53
C GLY A 120 -4.22 -9.02 28.45
N PRO A 121 -3.85 -10.17 29.04
CA PRO A 121 -2.62 -10.23 29.82
C PRO A 121 -1.41 -10.02 28.90
N ILE A 122 -0.42 -9.25 29.36
CA ILE A 122 0.87 -9.12 28.66
C ILE A 122 1.77 -10.35 28.85
N ASP A 123 1.65 -11.01 30.01
CA ASP A 123 2.32 -12.27 30.34
C ASP A 123 1.34 -13.45 30.15
N THR A 124 1.65 -14.61 30.75
CA THR A 124 0.66 -15.69 30.87
C THR A 124 -0.38 -15.32 31.91
N GLY A 125 -1.66 -15.37 31.53
CA GLY A 125 -2.74 -15.02 32.44
C GLY A 125 -4.11 -15.32 31.86
N ASP A 126 -5.14 -14.96 32.61
CA ASP A 126 -6.52 -15.30 32.28
C ASP A 126 -7.16 -14.21 31.42
N VAL A 127 -7.85 -14.60 30.35
CA VAL A 127 -8.85 -13.77 29.71
C VAL A 127 -10.14 -13.90 30.51
N ILE A 128 -10.70 -12.76 30.90
CA ILE A 128 -11.99 -12.67 31.59
C ILE A 128 -12.99 -11.87 30.75
N VAL A 129 -14.27 -12.15 30.92
CA VAL A 129 -15.33 -11.37 30.29
C VAL A 129 -15.38 -9.98 30.95
N PRO A 130 -15.21 -8.88 30.20
CA PRO A 130 -15.13 -7.54 30.80
C PRO A 130 -16.38 -7.13 31.60
N THR A 131 -17.56 -7.61 31.21
CA THR A 131 -18.84 -7.21 31.81
C THR A 131 -19.27 -8.08 32.99
N THR A 132 -18.92 -9.37 33.00
CA THR A 132 -19.35 -10.32 34.03
C THR A 132 -18.22 -10.75 34.96
N GLY A 133 -16.96 -10.54 34.58
CA GLY A 133 -15.79 -11.04 35.28
C GLY A 133 -15.62 -12.55 35.20
N ASP A 134 -16.39 -13.22 34.33
CA ASP A 134 -16.30 -14.67 34.17
C ASP A 134 -14.99 -15.06 33.49
N PHE A 135 -14.36 -16.11 34.00
CA PHE A 135 -13.18 -16.70 33.37
C PHE A 135 -13.52 -17.27 31.98
N VAL A 136 -12.70 -16.94 30.98
CA VAL A 136 -12.80 -17.49 29.62
C VAL A 136 -11.77 -18.58 29.42
N VAL A 137 -10.48 -18.21 29.45
CA VAL A 137 -9.36 -19.11 29.15
C VAL A 137 -8.02 -18.48 29.56
N GLU A 138 -7.07 -19.29 30.03
CA GLU A 138 -5.67 -18.86 30.22
C GLU A 138 -4.99 -18.71 28.85
N VAL A 139 -4.25 -17.64 28.61
CA VAL A 139 -3.59 -17.32 27.35
C VAL A 139 -2.17 -16.81 27.58
N MET A 140 -1.39 -16.72 26.51
CA MET A 140 -0.03 -16.20 26.53
C MET A 140 0.04 -14.83 25.87
N GLY A 141 0.22 -13.80 26.68
CA GLY A 141 0.38 -12.43 26.22
C GLY A 141 1.66 -12.19 25.42
N SER A 142 1.76 -10.99 24.88
CA SER A 142 2.87 -10.54 24.03
C SER A 142 4.25 -10.80 24.64
N ARG A 143 4.46 -10.57 25.94
CA ARG A 143 5.77 -10.80 26.57
C ARG A 143 6.12 -12.28 26.61
N THR A 144 5.16 -13.14 26.93
CA THR A 144 5.37 -14.60 26.89
C THR A 144 5.64 -15.08 25.47
N VAL A 145 4.84 -14.65 24.49
CA VAL A 145 5.06 -14.98 23.07
C VAL A 145 6.47 -14.60 22.65
N GLN A 146 6.89 -13.36 22.95
CA GLN A 146 8.19 -12.84 22.54
C GLN A 146 9.36 -13.53 23.27
N HIS A 147 9.19 -13.95 24.53
CA HIS A 147 10.17 -14.79 25.22
C HIS A 147 10.45 -16.07 24.42
N TYR A 148 9.41 -16.81 24.04
CA TYR A 148 9.55 -18.07 23.32
C TYR A 148 9.97 -17.87 21.85
N SER A 149 9.45 -16.85 21.15
CA SER A 149 9.88 -16.54 19.77
C SER A 149 11.37 -16.24 19.69
N ASN A 150 11.93 -15.54 20.69
CA ASN A 150 13.37 -15.30 20.78
C ASN A 150 14.12 -16.58 21.20
N GLN A 151 13.58 -17.39 22.11
CA GLN A 151 14.18 -18.67 22.49
C GLN A 151 14.29 -19.66 21.31
N TYR A 152 13.28 -19.66 20.43
CA TYR A 152 13.23 -20.49 19.22
C TYR A 152 13.96 -19.89 18.03
N LEU A 153 14.55 -18.71 18.19
CA LEU A 153 15.27 -17.99 17.14
C LEU A 153 14.37 -17.54 15.98
N ASN A 154 13.05 -17.57 16.13
CA ASN A 154 12.11 -17.08 15.10
C ASN A 154 12.29 -15.58 14.86
N ASN A 155 12.67 -14.84 15.90
CA ASN A 155 12.96 -13.40 15.83
C ASN A 155 14.43 -13.05 15.59
N ASP A 156 15.31 -14.03 15.30
CA ASP A 156 16.74 -13.77 15.09
C ASP A 156 17.01 -12.79 13.94
N VAL A 157 16.12 -12.73 12.95
CA VAL A 157 16.20 -11.76 11.86
C VAL A 157 16.25 -10.32 12.37
N PHE A 158 15.55 -10.01 13.46
CA PHE A 158 15.56 -8.70 14.09
C PHE A 158 16.83 -8.48 14.93
N VAL A 159 17.25 -9.51 15.67
CA VAL A 159 18.47 -9.47 16.49
C VAL A 159 19.69 -9.19 15.62
N GLN A 160 19.80 -9.90 14.49
CA GLN A 160 20.90 -9.77 13.53
C GLN A 160 20.90 -8.41 12.81
N ALA A 161 19.73 -7.77 12.67
CA ALA A 161 19.64 -6.44 12.07
C ALA A 161 20.23 -5.35 12.95
N GLY A 162 20.32 -5.56 14.28
CA GLY A 162 21.03 -4.67 15.20
C GLY A 162 20.46 -3.24 15.20
N PHE A 163 19.14 -3.09 15.29
CA PHE A 163 18.47 -1.79 15.26
C PHE A 163 18.95 -0.88 16.40
N THR A 164 19.27 0.37 16.05
CA THR A 164 19.77 1.40 16.98
C THR A 164 18.99 2.71 16.89
N ASP A 165 17.83 2.68 16.23
CA ASP A 165 16.95 3.83 16.09
C ASP A 165 16.30 4.21 17.43
N VAL A 166 15.70 5.40 17.45
CA VAL A 166 15.10 5.98 18.66
C VAL A 166 13.92 5.17 19.19
N TYR A 167 13.14 4.52 18.32
CA TYR A 167 11.99 3.71 18.73
C TYR A 167 12.46 2.40 19.33
N THR A 168 13.44 1.73 18.72
CA THR A 168 14.04 0.51 19.28
C THR A 168 14.71 0.80 20.62
N THR A 169 15.45 1.89 20.72
CA THR A 169 16.11 2.29 21.97
C THR A 169 15.09 2.55 23.09
N ALA A 170 13.95 3.19 22.77
CA ALA A 170 12.88 3.41 23.74
C ALA A 170 12.19 2.09 24.16
N ALA A 171 11.86 1.22 23.21
CA ALA A 171 11.25 -0.08 23.50
C ALA A 171 12.15 -0.97 24.40
N ASN A 172 13.46 -0.92 24.18
CA ASN A 172 14.45 -1.69 24.94
C ASN A 172 14.52 -1.34 26.43
N VAL A 173 13.94 -0.21 26.85
CA VAL A 173 13.83 0.15 28.27
C VAL A 173 12.82 -0.75 28.99
N ASN A 174 11.77 -1.18 28.30
CA ASN A 174 10.60 -1.84 28.91
C ASN A 174 10.37 -3.28 28.44
N ASN A 175 11.07 -3.74 27.40
CA ASN A 175 10.80 -5.05 26.78
C ASN A 175 11.60 -6.23 27.36
N SER A 176 12.37 -6.02 28.43
CA SER A 176 13.23 -7.04 29.05
C SER A 176 14.26 -7.68 28.11
N GLY A 177 14.64 -6.99 27.02
CA GLY A 177 15.56 -7.48 26.01
C GLY A 177 14.94 -8.44 24.99
N TYR A 178 13.61 -8.63 25.02
CA TYR A 178 12.92 -9.43 24.00
C TYR A 178 12.77 -8.62 22.71
N GLU A 179 13.57 -8.98 21.71
CA GLU A 179 13.51 -8.35 20.40
C GLU A 179 12.18 -8.67 19.72
N GLY A 180 11.58 -7.67 19.08
CA GLY A 180 10.22 -7.73 18.55
C GLY A 180 9.13 -7.28 19.54
N LEU A 181 9.45 -7.03 20.82
CA LEU A 181 8.49 -6.53 21.81
C LEU A 181 8.65 -5.02 22.06
N ASN A 182 7.54 -4.28 21.99
CA ASN A 182 7.45 -2.91 22.47
C ASN A 182 6.31 -2.78 23.51
N VAL A 183 6.69 -2.40 24.73
CA VAL A 183 5.78 -2.30 25.87
C VAL A 183 5.47 -0.83 26.16
N PHE A 184 4.19 -0.49 26.13
CA PHE A 184 3.69 0.84 26.48
C PHE A 184 3.38 0.92 27.97
N LEU A 185 4.02 1.88 28.65
CA LEU A 185 3.69 2.25 30.02
C LEU A 185 2.66 3.37 29.97
N THR A 186 1.43 3.07 30.38
CA THR A 186 0.33 4.04 30.41
C THR A 186 0.20 4.65 31.82
N PRO A 187 -0.38 5.85 31.94
CA PRO A 187 -0.56 6.49 33.25
C PRO A 187 -1.49 5.69 34.17
N VAL A 188 -1.24 5.75 35.48
CA VAL A 188 -2.13 5.14 36.48
C VAL A 188 -3.52 5.78 36.40
N PRO A 189 -4.61 4.99 36.46
CA PRO A 189 -5.97 5.51 36.38
C PRO A 189 -6.30 6.53 37.47
N SER A 190 -7.19 7.48 37.14
CA SER A 190 -7.67 8.47 38.10
C SER A 190 -8.47 7.79 39.22
N THR A 191 -8.12 8.11 40.47
CA THR A 191 -8.86 7.67 41.66
C THR A 191 -10.18 8.43 41.87
N ALA A 192 -10.41 9.51 41.13
CA ALA A 192 -11.66 10.26 41.17
C ALA A 192 -12.63 9.71 40.12
N PRO A 193 -13.89 9.43 40.47
CA PRO A 193 -14.87 8.92 39.52
C PRO A 193 -15.29 9.99 38.51
N ASN A 194 -15.83 9.55 37.37
CA ASN A 194 -16.43 10.41 36.36
C ASN A 194 -17.74 11.04 36.88
N ALA A 195 -18.39 11.87 36.03
CA ALA A 195 -19.63 12.56 36.39
C ALA A 195 -20.83 11.64 36.74
N TYR A 196 -20.73 10.34 36.42
CA TYR A 196 -21.74 9.32 36.68
C TYR A 196 -21.35 8.36 37.81
N GLY A 197 -20.22 8.62 38.49
CA GLY A 197 -19.77 7.82 39.64
C GLY A 197 -18.94 6.59 39.27
N GLU A 198 -18.51 6.46 38.02
CA GLU A 198 -17.71 5.33 37.55
C GLU A 198 -16.21 5.62 37.63
N PHE A 199 -15.40 4.61 37.92
CA PHE A 199 -13.96 4.75 38.13
C PHE A 199 -13.18 4.47 36.85
N TYR A 200 -12.06 5.18 36.67
CA TYR A 200 -11.16 4.99 35.54
C TYR A 200 -10.45 3.63 35.63
N GLU A 201 -10.13 3.09 34.47
CA GLU A 201 -9.52 1.77 34.28
C GLU A 201 -8.13 1.93 33.66
N GLU A 202 -7.33 0.86 33.72
CA GLU A 202 -6.02 0.84 33.05
C GLU A 202 -6.19 0.94 31.52
N GLU A 203 -5.23 1.58 30.85
CA GLU A 203 -5.29 1.76 29.40
C GLU A 203 -4.74 0.55 28.63
N GLY A 204 -5.59 -0.09 27.82
CA GLY A 204 -5.20 -1.20 26.93
C GLY A 204 -4.90 -0.78 25.49
N SER A 205 -5.59 0.25 24.96
CA SER A 205 -5.47 0.66 23.55
C SER A 205 -5.34 2.17 23.34
N PRO A 206 -4.24 2.79 23.81
CA PRO A 206 -4.04 4.25 23.74
C PRO A 206 -3.90 4.80 22.30
N TRP A 207 -3.75 3.91 21.31
CA TRP A 207 -3.76 4.24 19.88
C TRP A 207 -5.16 4.44 19.31
N ASP A 208 -6.23 4.06 20.00
CA ASP A 208 -7.60 4.25 19.54
C ASP A 208 -8.09 5.68 19.80
N TRP A 209 -8.85 6.24 18.85
CA TRP A 209 -9.57 7.49 19.06
C TRP A 209 -10.89 7.52 18.28
N TRP A 210 -11.84 8.31 18.78
CA TRP A 210 -13.16 8.48 18.18
C TRP A 210 -13.68 9.91 18.39
N ASP A 211 -14.76 10.26 17.69
CA ASP A 211 -15.51 11.48 17.98
C ASP A 211 -16.51 11.21 19.12
N ASN A 212 -16.27 11.80 20.28
CA ASN A 212 -17.02 11.48 21.48
C ASN A 212 -18.49 11.94 21.40
N ALA A 213 -18.77 13.01 20.66
CA ALA A 213 -20.14 13.49 20.46
C ALA A 213 -20.97 12.51 19.61
N THR A 214 -20.38 11.99 18.53
CA THR A 214 -21.00 10.97 17.67
C THR A 214 -21.20 9.67 18.44
N TYR A 215 -20.18 9.22 19.18
CA TYR A 215 -20.27 8.01 19.99
C TYR A 215 -21.40 8.09 21.03
N ASP A 216 -21.48 9.20 21.77
CA ASP A 216 -22.51 9.38 22.81
C ASP A 216 -23.92 9.38 22.21
N ALA A 217 -24.14 10.05 21.07
CA ALA A 217 -25.43 10.04 20.39
C ALA A 217 -25.85 8.62 19.95
N MET A 218 -24.91 7.84 19.44
CA MET A 218 -25.14 6.43 19.08
C MET A 218 -25.44 5.58 20.32
N PHE A 219 -24.66 5.74 21.38
CA PHE A 219 -24.82 5.00 22.62
C PHE A 219 -26.18 5.26 23.27
N GLN A 220 -26.61 6.53 23.31
CA GLN A 220 -27.94 6.92 23.78
C GLN A 220 -29.06 6.24 22.97
N ALA A 221 -28.94 6.24 21.63
CA ALA A 221 -29.96 5.67 20.75
C ALA A 221 -30.09 4.14 20.91
N VAL A 222 -28.98 3.43 21.09
CA VAL A 222 -28.95 1.97 21.22
C VAL A 222 -29.37 1.51 22.63
N ASN A 223 -28.89 2.19 23.67
CA ASN A 223 -29.02 1.72 25.05
C ASN A 223 -30.05 2.48 25.89
N GLY A 224 -30.66 3.56 25.37
CA GLY A 224 -31.57 4.41 26.14
C GLY A 224 -30.90 5.12 27.32
N ALA A 225 -29.59 5.34 27.24
CA ALA A 225 -28.79 5.95 28.30
C ALA A 225 -28.95 7.48 28.37
N PRO A 226 -28.65 8.12 29.52
CA PRO A 226 -28.62 9.58 29.63
C PRO A 226 -27.57 10.21 28.71
N ALA A 227 -27.82 11.45 28.26
CA ALA A 227 -26.84 12.21 27.51
C ALA A 227 -25.53 12.40 28.29
N GLY A 228 -24.40 12.19 27.62
CA GLY A 228 -23.05 12.25 28.17
C GLY A 228 -22.55 10.95 28.82
N TYR A 229 -23.43 9.96 29.06
CA TYR A 229 -23.05 8.72 29.75
C TYR A 229 -22.10 7.87 28.89
N GLY A 230 -22.43 7.63 27.62
CA GLY A 230 -21.55 6.87 26.72
C GLY A 230 -20.21 7.57 26.54
N ALA A 231 -20.25 8.89 26.36
CA ALA A 231 -19.04 9.70 26.26
C ALA A 231 -18.13 9.61 27.51
N ALA A 232 -18.70 9.65 28.71
CA ALA A 232 -17.92 9.58 29.94
C ALA A 232 -17.36 8.18 30.21
N ASN A 233 -18.12 7.14 29.90
CA ASN A 233 -17.74 5.75 30.13
C ASN A 233 -16.66 5.28 29.17
N SER A 234 -16.75 5.69 27.90
CA SER A 234 -15.73 5.32 26.90
C SER A 234 -14.34 5.87 27.21
N LEU A 235 -14.25 6.94 28.03
CA LEU A 235 -12.99 7.55 28.46
C LEU A 235 -12.36 6.88 29.68
N LEU A 236 -13.01 5.89 30.31
CA LEU A 236 -12.49 5.27 31.53
C LEU A 236 -11.19 4.49 31.28
N GLY A 237 -11.11 3.72 30.20
CA GLY A 237 -9.92 2.93 29.79
C GLY A 237 -9.04 3.60 28.73
N ASN A 238 -9.32 4.87 28.40
CA ASN A 238 -8.46 5.72 27.58
C ASN A 238 -8.74 7.18 27.97
N PRO A 239 -8.34 7.60 29.18
CA PRO A 239 -8.44 9.00 29.58
C PRO A 239 -7.66 9.83 28.56
N ASP A 240 -8.04 11.11 28.38
CA ASP A 240 -7.45 12.04 27.39
C ASP A 240 -7.40 11.58 25.92
N MET A 241 -8.20 10.56 25.57
CA MET A 241 -8.39 10.11 24.19
C MET A 241 -8.57 11.29 23.25
N SER A 242 -7.69 11.33 22.26
CA SER A 242 -7.70 12.33 21.21
C SER A 242 -6.98 11.81 19.98
N ALA A 243 -7.34 12.37 18.82
CA ALA A 243 -6.64 12.05 17.57
C ALA A 243 -5.13 12.37 17.63
N THR A 244 -4.73 13.34 18.46
CA THR A 244 -3.31 13.66 18.68
C THR A 244 -2.60 12.56 19.46
N LYS A 245 -3.18 12.10 20.58
CA LYS A 245 -2.66 10.97 21.35
C LYS A 245 -2.56 9.71 20.49
N GLY A 246 -3.67 9.32 19.86
CA GLY A 246 -3.73 8.10 19.05
C GLY A 246 -2.70 8.08 17.93
N ARG A 247 -2.55 9.20 17.19
CA ARG A 247 -1.51 9.32 16.15
C ARG A 247 -0.09 9.22 16.71
N ALA A 248 0.20 9.79 17.88
CA ALA A 248 1.53 9.69 18.47
C ALA A 248 1.91 8.23 18.81
N TYR A 249 0.95 7.44 19.30
CA TYR A 249 1.15 6.00 19.48
C TYR A 249 1.32 5.27 18.14
N ILE A 250 0.51 5.59 17.12
CA ILE A 250 0.67 5.02 15.78
C ILE A 250 2.04 5.36 15.18
N ASP A 251 2.53 6.58 15.31
CA ASP A 251 3.85 6.98 14.82
C ASP A 251 4.96 6.14 15.49
N THR A 252 4.81 5.86 16.79
CA THR A 252 5.72 4.98 17.54
C THR A 252 5.63 3.53 17.05
N VAL A 253 4.41 3.01 16.86
CA VAL A 253 4.17 1.67 16.32
C VAL A 253 4.82 1.52 14.94
N GLN A 254 4.53 2.45 14.02
CA GLN A 254 5.06 2.43 12.66
C GLN A 254 6.59 2.61 12.62
N GLY A 255 7.12 3.49 13.46
CA GLY A 255 8.55 3.72 13.61
C GLY A 255 9.32 2.48 14.06
N TYR A 256 8.73 1.70 14.97
CA TYR A 256 9.30 0.44 15.44
C TYR A 256 9.06 -0.73 14.46
N LEU A 257 7.87 -0.80 13.86
CA LEU A 257 7.41 -1.92 13.03
C LEU A 257 8.04 -1.94 11.64
N ASN A 258 8.08 -0.79 10.94
CA ASN A 258 8.47 -0.75 9.53
C ASN A 258 9.92 -1.22 9.26
N PRO A 259 10.94 -0.87 10.07
CA PRO A 259 12.28 -1.43 9.92
C PRO A 259 12.32 -2.95 10.08
N ARG A 260 11.47 -3.50 10.95
CA ARG A 260 11.34 -4.94 11.18
C ARG A 260 10.65 -5.64 10.01
N ILE A 261 9.58 -5.06 9.48
CA ILE A 261 8.94 -5.53 8.23
C ILE A 261 9.97 -5.55 7.08
N PHE A 262 10.70 -4.45 6.90
CA PHE A 262 11.68 -4.33 5.83
C PHE A 262 12.74 -5.44 5.89
N THR A 263 13.17 -5.79 7.11
CA THR A 263 14.18 -6.83 7.37
C THR A 263 13.60 -8.23 7.24
N ALA A 264 12.47 -8.53 7.89
CA ALA A 264 11.82 -9.85 7.82
C ALA A 264 11.45 -10.24 6.38
N LEU A 265 10.99 -9.27 5.59
CA LEU A 265 10.68 -9.47 4.18
C LEU A 265 11.92 -9.43 3.27
N ASN A 266 13.12 -9.15 3.79
CA ASN A 266 14.35 -8.97 3.02
C ASN A 266 14.17 -8.01 1.81
N LEU A 267 13.56 -6.84 2.06
CA LEU A 267 13.21 -5.91 0.98
C LEU A 267 14.44 -5.22 0.36
N ALA A 268 15.53 -5.04 1.13
CA ALA A 268 16.79 -4.48 0.62
C ALA A 268 17.34 -5.22 -0.61
N ASN A 269 17.13 -6.54 -0.67
CA ASN A 269 17.62 -7.39 -1.74
C ASN A 269 16.52 -7.78 -2.74
N THR A 270 15.34 -7.16 -2.64
CA THR A 270 14.24 -7.37 -3.58
C THR A 270 14.39 -6.37 -4.71
N PRO A 271 14.41 -6.79 -5.99
CA PRO A 271 14.35 -5.83 -7.09
C PRO A 271 13.06 -5.03 -6.95
N VAL A 272 13.21 -3.74 -6.65
CA VAL A 272 12.09 -2.81 -6.56
C VAL A 272 11.55 -2.67 -7.97
N ILE A 273 10.42 -3.30 -8.27
CA ILE A 273 9.63 -2.92 -9.43
C ILE A 273 8.96 -1.60 -9.02
N VAL A 274 9.64 -0.49 -9.27
CA VAL A 274 9.05 0.84 -9.08
C VAL A 274 7.87 0.91 -10.04
N GLY A 275 6.67 1.05 -9.49
CA GLY A 275 5.51 1.46 -10.27
C GLY A 275 5.79 2.84 -10.86
N VAL A 276 6.06 2.90 -12.15
CA VAL A 276 6.17 4.16 -12.88
C VAL A 276 4.84 4.35 -13.57
N GLU A 277 4.07 5.31 -13.08
CA GLU A 277 2.80 5.72 -13.68
C GLU A 277 3.06 6.57 -14.94
N GLY A 278 2.25 6.33 -15.97
CA GLY A 278 2.28 7.09 -17.23
C GLY A 278 1.63 6.31 -18.37
N CYS A 279 1.49 6.94 -19.54
CA CYS A 279 0.89 6.28 -20.68
C CYS A 279 1.71 5.06 -21.14
N THR A 280 1.07 3.88 -21.15
CA THR A 280 1.69 2.61 -21.57
C THR A 280 1.40 2.24 -23.03
N ASP A 281 0.51 2.98 -23.71
CA ASP A 281 0.17 2.77 -25.12
C ASP A 281 1.26 3.36 -26.03
N ALA A 282 1.95 2.51 -26.78
CA ALA A 282 3.03 2.91 -27.70
C ALA A 282 2.55 3.75 -28.89
N THR A 283 1.23 3.87 -29.11
CA THR A 283 0.64 4.69 -30.18
C THR A 283 0.31 6.11 -29.73
N ALA A 284 0.32 6.39 -28.42
CA ALA A 284 0.06 7.71 -27.87
C ALA A 284 1.26 8.66 -28.04
N CYS A 285 1.00 9.95 -28.23
CA CYS A 285 2.05 10.97 -28.35
C CYS A 285 2.85 11.17 -27.04
N ASN A 286 2.26 10.86 -25.90
CA ASN A 286 2.88 10.95 -24.58
C ASN A 286 3.26 9.58 -24.00
N TYR A 287 3.44 8.56 -24.85
CA TYR A 287 3.94 7.24 -24.44
C TYR A 287 5.21 7.35 -23.59
N ASN A 288 5.20 6.70 -22.42
CA ASN A 288 6.34 6.63 -21.53
C ASN A 288 6.88 5.20 -21.47
N ALA A 289 8.03 4.97 -22.11
CA ALA A 289 8.67 3.65 -22.13
C ALA A 289 9.14 3.15 -20.75
N SER A 290 9.23 4.05 -19.76
CA SER A 290 9.53 3.66 -18.37
C SER A 290 8.28 3.34 -17.56
N ALA A 291 7.08 3.71 -18.04
CA ALA A 291 5.83 3.44 -17.36
C ALA A 291 5.48 1.95 -17.41
N ASN A 292 5.09 1.40 -16.27
CA ASN A 292 4.62 0.02 -16.11
C ASN A 292 3.24 -0.06 -15.44
N ILE A 293 2.64 1.10 -15.17
CA ILE A 293 1.27 1.27 -14.69
C ILE A 293 0.64 2.36 -15.56
N ASP A 294 -0.43 2.01 -16.27
CA ASP A 294 -1.21 2.99 -17.03
C ASP A 294 -2.01 3.89 -16.07
N ASP A 295 -1.80 5.19 -16.17
CA ASP A 295 -2.48 6.22 -15.36
C ASP A 295 -3.66 6.86 -16.08
N GLY A 296 -3.98 6.40 -17.29
CA GLY A 296 -5.04 6.94 -18.12
C GLY A 296 -4.71 8.30 -18.75
N SER A 297 -3.44 8.72 -18.71
CA SER A 297 -3.00 9.99 -19.30
C SER A 297 -2.78 9.94 -20.81
N CYS A 298 -2.93 8.78 -21.47
CA CYS A 298 -2.61 8.60 -22.89
C CYS A 298 -3.32 9.60 -23.82
N ASP A 299 -2.52 10.41 -24.51
CA ASP A 299 -2.95 11.35 -25.56
C ASP A 299 -2.78 10.66 -26.91
N LEU A 300 -3.87 10.11 -27.43
CA LEU A 300 -3.88 9.35 -28.69
C LEU A 300 -3.99 10.29 -29.90
N PRO A 301 -3.44 9.93 -31.07
CA PRO A 301 -3.56 10.75 -32.27
C PRO A 301 -5.03 11.02 -32.63
N ASP A 302 -5.43 12.29 -32.59
CA ASP A 302 -6.76 12.76 -32.99
C ASP A 302 -6.70 14.09 -33.75
N GLY A 303 -7.47 14.20 -34.84
CA GLY A 303 -7.55 15.44 -35.61
C GLY A 303 -6.28 15.87 -36.36
N CYS A 304 -6.36 17.01 -37.05
CA CYS A 304 -5.29 17.54 -37.88
C CYS A 304 -4.62 18.75 -37.23
N GLY A 305 -3.33 18.65 -36.94
CA GLY A 305 -2.51 19.74 -36.39
C GLY A 305 -1.64 20.45 -37.43
N ASP A 306 -1.78 20.17 -38.73
CA ASP A 306 -0.98 20.80 -39.81
C ASP A 306 -1.68 22.03 -40.41
N PRO A 307 -1.15 23.26 -40.23
CA PRO A 307 -1.74 24.50 -40.76
C PRO A 307 -1.82 24.59 -42.29
N LEU A 308 -1.15 23.71 -43.03
CA LEU A 308 -1.23 23.64 -44.48
C LEU A 308 -2.52 22.97 -44.97
N TYR A 309 -3.31 22.39 -44.06
CA TYR A 309 -4.53 21.66 -44.38
C TYR A 309 -5.78 22.42 -43.89
N VAL A 310 -6.90 22.20 -44.57
CA VAL A 310 -8.18 22.85 -44.23
C VAL A 310 -8.71 22.36 -42.88
N GLU A 311 -8.44 21.11 -42.53
CA GLU A 311 -8.89 20.46 -41.29
C GLU A 311 -8.06 20.86 -40.05
N TYR A 312 -7.11 21.77 -40.20
CA TYR A 312 -6.25 22.25 -39.12
C TYR A 312 -7.03 22.77 -37.91
N ASP A 313 -6.74 22.22 -36.72
CA ASP A 313 -7.19 22.72 -35.42
C ASP A 313 -5.99 22.95 -34.50
N ALA A 314 -5.84 24.18 -34.02
CA ALA A 314 -4.76 24.57 -33.13
C ALA A 314 -4.86 23.97 -31.71
N SER A 315 -5.99 23.36 -31.36
CA SER A 315 -6.19 22.67 -30.08
C SER A 315 -5.74 21.21 -30.09
N VAL A 316 -5.46 20.63 -31.27
CA VAL A 316 -4.94 19.27 -31.42
C VAL A 316 -3.50 19.20 -30.89
N THR A 317 -3.29 18.45 -29.82
CA THR A 317 -1.97 18.24 -29.19
C THR A 317 -1.24 17.03 -29.76
N CYS A 318 -1.97 16.05 -30.28
CA CYS A 318 -1.45 14.83 -30.91
C CYS A 318 -2.07 14.65 -32.30
N SER A 319 -1.43 15.17 -33.35
CA SER A 319 -2.00 15.14 -34.70
C SER A 319 -2.01 13.73 -35.31
N ASP A 320 -3.15 13.35 -35.88
CA ASP A 320 -3.28 12.20 -36.78
C ASP A 320 -3.08 12.66 -38.25
N PRO A 321 -2.02 12.21 -38.94
CA PRO A 321 -1.79 12.55 -40.35
C PRO A 321 -2.95 12.12 -41.27
N SER A 322 -3.73 11.10 -40.89
CA SER A 322 -4.88 10.64 -41.67
C SER A 322 -6.08 11.59 -41.59
N ALA A 323 -6.10 12.47 -40.58
CA ALA A 323 -7.11 13.52 -40.44
C ALA A 323 -6.80 14.78 -41.26
N CYS A 324 -5.56 14.95 -41.75
CA CYS A 324 -5.15 16.06 -42.62
C CYS A 324 -5.36 15.70 -44.09
N ILE A 325 -6.54 16.01 -44.63
CA ILE A 325 -6.97 15.50 -45.94
C ILE A 325 -6.74 16.55 -47.05
N THR A 326 -7.14 17.79 -46.83
CA THR A 326 -7.23 18.81 -47.90
C THR A 326 -6.11 19.85 -47.81
N LEU A 327 -5.10 19.75 -48.68
CA LEU A 327 -3.98 20.70 -48.74
C LEU A 327 -4.41 22.05 -49.35
N ILE A 328 -3.99 23.16 -48.73
CA ILE A 328 -4.21 24.53 -49.23
C ILE A 328 -3.21 24.82 -50.37
N THR A 329 -3.71 24.93 -51.62
CA THR A 329 -2.89 25.36 -52.78
C THR A 329 -3.25 26.77 -53.22
N THR A 330 -2.24 27.64 -53.41
CA THR A 330 -2.39 28.96 -54.04
C THR A 330 -1.57 28.97 -55.32
N GLY A 331 -2.24 29.02 -56.48
CA GLY A 331 -1.58 29.01 -57.78
C GLY A 331 -1.16 30.41 -58.24
N ILE A 332 0.08 30.54 -58.73
CA ILE A 332 0.54 31.69 -59.54
C ILE A 332 1.19 31.11 -60.81
N GLU A 333 0.75 31.53 -61.99
CA GLU A 333 1.38 31.17 -63.29
C GLU A 333 2.47 32.20 -63.66
N GLU A 334 3.63 31.72 -64.11
CA GLU A 334 4.81 32.53 -64.48
C GLU A 334 5.07 32.44 -65.99
N ILE A 335 5.31 33.57 -66.67
CA ILE A 335 5.65 33.64 -68.11
C ILE A 335 7.16 33.84 -68.25
N ILE A 336 7.85 32.97 -69.02
CA ILE A 336 9.30 33.00 -69.24
C ILE A 336 9.63 33.67 -70.59
N SER A 337 10.65 34.55 -70.66
CA SER A 337 11.22 35.05 -71.93
C SER A 337 12.70 34.66 -72.09
N GLU A 338 13.11 34.18 -73.27
CA GLU A 338 14.47 33.73 -73.56
C GLU A 338 15.47 34.87 -73.85
N ARG A 339 16.76 34.64 -73.52
CA ARG A 339 17.88 35.60 -73.54
C ARG A 339 18.55 35.66 -74.92
N GLU A 340 18.50 36.82 -75.59
CA GLU A 340 19.09 37.04 -76.93
C GLU A 340 20.23 38.09 -76.91
N LEU A 341 21.27 37.85 -77.71
CA LEU A 341 22.43 38.74 -77.80
C LEU A 341 22.08 40.00 -78.60
N VAL A 342 22.26 41.17 -77.98
CA VAL A 342 21.96 42.47 -78.60
C VAL A 342 23.20 43.10 -79.24
N LYS A 343 24.36 43.07 -78.56
CA LYS A 343 25.53 43.85 -79.02
C LYS A 343 26.87 43.35 -78.49
N ILE A 344 27.94 43.53 -79.27
CA ILE A 344 29.32 43.28 -78.83
C ILE A 344 30.12 44.59 -78.88
N THR A 345 30.86 44.89 -77.82
CA THR A 345 31.63 46.15 -77.68
C THR A 345 33.05 45.90 -77.15
N ASP A 346 33.97 46.82 -77.42
CA ASP A 346 35.30 46.85 -76.80
C ASP A 346 35.26 47.45 -75.38
N ILE A 347 36.41 47.53 -74.70
CA ILE A 347 36.51 48.08 -73.34
C ILE A 347 36.11 49.56 -73.23
N LEU A 348 36.06 50.30 -74.35
CA LEU A 348 35.63 51.70 -74.40
C LEU A 348 34.15 51.82 -74.81
N GLY A 349 33.43 50.70 -74.95
CA GLY A 349 32.00 50.65 -75.26
C GLY A 349 31.65 50.84 -76.74
N LYS A 350 32.63 50.83 -77.63
CA LYS A 350 32.38 50.99 -79.08
C LYS A 350 31.98 49.65 -79.69
N THR A 351 30.96 49.63 -80.53
CA THR A 351 30.54 48.42 -81.25
C THR A 351 31.70 47.92 -82.10
N THR A 352 32.05 46.66 -81.95
CA THR A 352 33.11 46.04 -82.74
C THR A 352 32.75 44.61 -83.10
N ILE A 353 33.36 44.15 -84.19
CA ILE A 353 33.39 42.74 -84.55
C ILE A 353 34.44 42.06 -83.66
N PRO A 354 34.25 40.80 -83.24
CA PRO A 354 35.21 40.15 -82.35
C PRO A 354 36.60 40.05 -82.96
N THR A 355 37.60 40.59 -82.25
CA THR A 355 39.01 40.58 -82.65
C THR A 355 39.86 39.82 -81.63
N LYS A 356 40.88 39.12 -82.12
CA LYS A 356 41.76 38.26 -81.30
C LYS A 356 42.62 39.10 -80.34
N ASN A 357 42.97 38.50 -79.19
CA ASN A 357 43.79 39.07 -78.12
C ASN A 357 43.32 40.43 -77.57
N THR A 358 42.02 40.71 -77.69
CA THR A 358 41.37 41.92 -77.15
C THR A 358 40.16 41.55 -76.28
N THR A 359 39.90 42.32 -75.22
CA THR A 359 38.72 42.12 -74.36
C THR A 359 37.46 42.71 -74.99
N LEU A 360 36.41 41.90 -75.06
CA LEU A 360 35.11 42.23 -75.63
C LEU A 360 33.99 41.97 -74.62
N PHE A 361 32.91 42.74 -74.73
CA PHE A 361 31.72 42.62 -73.89
C PHE A 361 30.48 42.38 -74.76
N TYR A 362 29.78 41.26 -74.49
CA TYR A 362 28.57 40.79 -75.15
C TYR A 362 27.36 41.14 -74.29
N ILE A 363 26.49 42.02 -74.77
CA ILE A 363 25.33 42.55 -74.05
C ILE A 363 24.07 41.89 -74.58
N TYR A 364 23.23 41.37 -73.69
CA TYR A 364 21.98 40.66 -74.00
C TYR A 364 20.75 41.54 -73.70
N ASN A 365 19.61 41.15 -74.25
CA ASN A 365 18.33 41.88 -74.15
C ASN A 365 17.77 41.92 -72.71
N ASP A 366 18.17 40.97 -71.87
CA ASP A 366 17.89 40.93 -70.43
C ASP A 366 18.81 41.89 -69.62
N GLY A 367 19.68 42.65 -70.30
CA GLY A 367 20.61 43.59 -69.68
C GLY A 367 21.89 42.97 -69.12
N SER A 368 22.02 41.64 -69.17
CA SER A 368 23.24 40.96 -68.75
C SER A 368 24.39 41.20 -69.74
N VAL A 369 25.62 41.23 -69.22
CA VAL A 369 26.83 41.44 -70.02
C VAL A 369 27.86 40.35 -69.74
N GLU A 370 28.37 39.74 -70.80
CA GLU A 370 29.39 38.69 -70.73
C GLU A 370 30.71 39.18 -71.33
N LYS A 371 31.79 39.13 -70.54
CA LYS A 371 33.14 39.53 -70.98
C LYS A 371 33.86 38.33 -71.58
N LYS A 372 34.39 38.46 -72.80
CA LYS A 372 35.18 37.43 -73.51
C LYS A 372 36.48 38.00 -74.06
N ILE A 373 37.53 37.18 -74.02
CA ILE A 373 38.80 37.44 -74.71
C ILE A 373 39.02 36.24 -75.63
N ILE A 374 39.04 36.48 -76.94
CA ILE A 374 39.33 35.41 -77.91
C ILE A 374 40.85 35.35 -78.05
N ILE A 375 41.46 34.33 -77.45
CA ILE A 375 42.92 34.11 -77.49
C ILE A 375 43.24 33.11 -78.60
N GLU A 376 44.25 33.41 -79.41
CA GLU A 376 45.09 32.42 -80.08
C GLU A 376 46.52 32.59 -79.59
#